data_AF-A0A7Y3WZD1-F1
#
_entry.id   AF-A0A7Y3WZD1-F1
#
_cell.length_a   1.000
_cell.length_b   1.000
_cell.length_c   1.000
_cell.angle_alpha   90.00
_cell.angle_beta   90.00
_cell.angle_gamma   90.00
#
_symmetry.space_group_name_H-M   'P 1'
#
loop_
_entity.id
_entity.type
_entity.pdbx_description
1 polymer ?
#
loop_
_entity_poly.entity_id
_entity_poly.type
_entity_poly.pdbx_seq_one_letter_code
_entity_poly.pdbx_strand_id
1 'polypeptide(L)'
;MKTILFHFLLMLFALLSPAKASDSMKLSAYLERLNDGAAAQRLAIEVAELIRLNDKASMAKLAEVFEEKDGELLDYVRRFDDSAAHRFALSLQPCQYASISLRMIVMRLLDGGKPHLRSRSIMLEGTDIDAIFAEHMWRCETLSGLTYLTTIGTR
;
A
#
# COMPACT_ATOMS: atom_id res chain seq x y z
N MET A 1 1.77 -42.31 -35.65
CA MET A 1 0.77 -41.49 -34.90
C MET A 1 1.15 -41.16 -33.45
N LYS A 2 2.32 -41.57 -32.91
CA LYS A 2 2.72 -41.30 -31.50
C LYS A 2 3.57 -40.03 -31.29
N THR A 3 4.17 -39.49 -32.36
CA THR A 3 5.10 -38.36 -32.31
C THR A 3 4.43 -36.99 -32.38
N ILE A 4 3.25 -36.89 -33.02
CA ILE A 4 2.53 -35.62 -33.20
C ILE A 4 1.88 -35.15 -31.89
N LEU A 5 1.42 -36.08 -31.05
CA LEU A 5 0.78 -35.76 -29.76
C LEU A 5 1.78 -35.19 -28.74
N PHE A 6 3.06 -35.56 -28.82
CA PHE A 6 4.09 -35.10 -27.89
C PHE A 6 4.55 -33.67 -28.20
N HIS A 7 4.51 -33.25 -29.47
CA HIS A 7 4.88 -31.88 -29.87
C HIS A 7 3.78 -30.86 -29.56
N PHE A 8 2.51 -31.30 -29.51
CA PHE A 8 1.40 -30.44 -29.10
C PHE A 8 1.40 -30.15 -27.59
N LEU A 9 1.85 -31.09 -26.75
CA LEU A 9 1.93 -30.91 -25.30
C LEU A 9 3.06 -29.93 -24.88
N LEU A 10 4.18 -29.92 -25.62
CA LEU A 10 5.31 -29.01 -25.39
C LEU A 10 5.03 -27.57 -25.85
N MET A 11 4.17 -27.37 -26.85
CA MET A 11 3.75 -26.04 -27.30
C MET A 11 2.78 -25.35 -26.34
N LEU A 12 1.99 -26.09 -25.55
CA LEU A 12 1.10 -25.51 -24.54
C LEU A 12 1.85 -24.94 -23.32
N PHE A 13 3.02 -25.49 -22.97
CA PHE A 13 3.87 -24.94 -21.91
C PHE A 13 4.63 -23.68 -22.32
N ALA A 14 4.81 -23.45 -23.63
CA ALA A 14 5.51 -22.27 -24.14
C ALA A 14 4.63 -20.99 -24.21
N LEU A 15 3.31 -21.12 -24.00
CA LEU A 15 2.35 -20.01 -24.09
C LEU A 15 2.05 -19.34 -22.74
N LEU A 16 2.53 -19.90 -21.62
CA LEU A 16 2.60 -19.19 -20.35
C LEU A 16 3.88 -18.36 -20.36
N SER A 17 3.81 -17.16 -20.94
CA SER A 17 4.95 -16.26 -21.06
C SER A 17 5.65 -16.09 -19.69
N PRO A 18 6.95 -16.38 -19.57
CA PRO A 18 7.69 -16.24 -18.32
C PRO A 18 7.67 -14.81 -17.76
N ALA A 19 7.47 -13.81 -18.62
CA ALA A 19 7.30 -12.40 -18.22
C ALA A 19 6.12 -12.20 -17.26
N LYS A 20 4.93 -12.74 -17.59
CA LYS A 20 3.72 -12.61 -16.77
C LYS A 20 3.85 -13.30 -15.41
N ALA A 21 4.54 -14.45 -15.38
CA ALA A 21 4.83 -15.17 -14.14
C ALA A 21 5.82 -14.39 -13.26
N SER A 22 6.85 -13.78 -13.85
CA SER A 22 7.84 -12.98 -13.10
C SER A 22 7.23 -11.74 -12.46
N ASP A 23 6.36 -11.03 -13.20
CA ASP A 23 5.71 -9.81 -12.70
C ASP A 23 4.71 -10.15 -11.59
N SER A 24 3.98 -11.26 -11.74
CA SER A 24 3.07 -11.77 -10.70
C SER A 24 3.81 -12.19 -9.43
N MET A 25 4.97 -12.85 -9.55
CA MET A 25 5.76 -13.26 -8.38
C MET A 25 6.34 -12.06 -7.63
N LYS A 26 6.81 -11.03 -8.36
CA LYS A 26 7.28 -9.78 -7.77
C LYS A 26 6.16 -9.08 -7.01
N LEU A 27 5.00 -8.87 -7.63
CA LEU A 27 3.84 -8.25 -6.97
C LEU A 27 3.41 -9.01 -5.72
N SER A 28 3.35 -10.33 -5.77
CA SER A 28 3.02 -11.16 -4.61
C SER A 28 4.02 -10.97 -3.46
N ALA A 29 5.32 -10.93 -3.76
CA ALA A 29 6.35 -10.71 -2.74
C ALA A 29 6.27 -9.30 -2.12
N TYR A 30 5.94 -8.29 -2.92
CA TYR A 30 5.66 -6.94 -2.42
C TYR A 30 4.48 -6.94 -1.46
N LEU A 31 3.34 -7.49 -1.90
CA LEU A 31 2.12 -7.53 -1.09
C LEU A 31 2.30 -8.34 0.19
N GLU A 32 3.10 -9.42 0.17
CA GLU A 32 3.40 -10.19 1.38
C GLU A 32 4.17 -9.36 2.42
N ARG A 33 5.19 -8.59 2.01
CA ARG A 33 5.90 -7.69 2.94
C ARG A 33 4.99 -6.64 3.57
N LEU A 34 4.02 -6.14 2.81
CA LEU A 34 3.10 -5.10 3.27
C LEU A 34 2.01 -5.64 4.21
N ASN A 35 1.98 -6.96 4.45
CA ASN A 35 0.99 -7.61 5.30
C ASN A 35 1.40 -7.69 6.78
N ASP A 36 2.59 -7.22 7.16
CA ASP A 36 3.03 -7.16 8.56
C ASP A 36 2.32 -6.00 9.29
N GLY A 37 1.34 -6.34 10.14
CA GLY A 37 0.57 -5.35 10.89
C GLY A 37 1.38 -4.57 11.92
N ALA A 38 2.41 -5.18 12.51
CA ALA A 38 3.26 -4.47 13.47
C ALA A 38 4.16 -3.45 12.76
N ALA A 39 4.65 -3.80 11.57
CA ALA A 39 5.36 -2.85 10.71
C ALA A 39 4.46 -1.70 10.24
N ALA A 40 3.23 -2.01 9.81
CA ALA A 40 2.25 -1.00 9.42
C ALA A 40 1.92 -0.03 10.56
N GLN A 41 1.73 -0.54 11.79
CA GLN A 41 1.44 0.29 12.97
C GLN A 41 2.62 1.20 13.33
N ARG A 42 3.84 0.68 13.35
CA ARG A 42 5.03 1.50 13.63
C ARG A 42 5.15 2.65 12.62
N LEU A 43 4.95 2.35 11.33
CA LEU A 43 5.00 3.35 10.28
C LEU A 43 3.88 4.40 10.44
N ALA A 44 2.67 3.98 10.81
CA ALA A 44 1.55 4.90 11.05
C ALA A 44 1.84 5.86 12.20
N ILE A 45 2.44 5.37 13.29
CA ILE A 45 2.87 6.18 14.43
C ILE A 45 3.96 7.17 14.00
N GLU A 46 4.99 6.70 13.28
CA GLU A 46 6.07 7.54 12.77
C GLU A 46 5.53 8.68 11.90
N VAL A 47 4.68 8.36 10.91
CA VAL A 47 4.07 9.37 10.03
C VAL A 47 3.23 10.36 10.83
N ALA A 48 2.44 9.89 11.81
CA ALA A 48 1.65 10.78 12.65
C ALA A 48 2.53 11.77 13.45
N GLU A 49 3.65 11.30 14.00
CA GLU A 49 4.61 12.16 14.70
C GLU A 49 5.27 13.17 13.76
N LEU A 50 5.69 12.76 12.56
CA LEU A 50 6.26 13.66 11.55
C LEU A 50 5.27 14.77 11.15
N ILE A 51 3.98 14.44 11.02
CA ILE A 51 2.92 15.42 10.75
C ILE A 51 2.79 16.40 11.92
N ARG A 52 2.73 15.91 13.16
CA ARG A 52 2.60 16.75 14.37
C ARG A 52 3.78 17.70 14.55
N LEU A 53 4.99 17.23 14.28
CA LEU A 53 6.22 18.03 14.34
C LEU A 53 6.39 18.95 13.13
N ASN A 54 5.55 18.81 12.09
CA ASN A 54 5.71 19.46 10.79
C ASN A 54 7.12 19.23 10.19
N ASP A 55 7.69 18.03 10.43
CA ASP A 55 9.03 17.67 9.97
C ASP A 55 9.00 17.19 8.52
N LYS A 56 8.91 18.15 7.61
CA LYS A 56 8.90 17.90 6.17
C LYS A 56 10.19 17.27 5.65
N ALA A 57 11.33 17.53 6.31
CA ALA A 57 12.62 17.01 5.87
C ALA A 57 12.72 15.50 6.14
N SER A 58 12.33 15.06 7.33
CA SER A 58 12.27 13.62 7.64
C SER A 58 11.17 12.92 6.86
N MET A 59 10.05 13.58 6.60
CA MET A 59 9.00 13.04 5.72
C MET A 59 9.47 12.84 4.28
N ALA A 60 10.29 13.76 3.74
CA ALA A 60 10.90 13.61 2.42
C ALA A 60 11.85 12.40 2.36
N LYS A 61 12.70 12.22 3.37
CA LYS A 61 13.57 11.03 3.47
C LYS A 61 12.76 9.73 3.54
N LEU A 62 11.65 9.73 4.28
CA LEU A 62 10.77 8.56 4.33
C LEU A 62 10.17 8.25 2.95
N ALA A 63 9.78 9.27 2.19
CA ALA A 63 9.30 9.09 0.83
C ALA A 63 10.38 8.54 -0.12
N GLU A 64 11.64 8.96 0.01
CA GLU A 64 12.76 8.39 -0.75
C GLU A 64 12.91 6.88 -0.46
N VAL A 65 12.78 6.46 0.81
CA VAL A 65 12.80 5.05 1.19
C VAL A 65 11.63 4.27 0.58
N PHE A 66 10.44 4.87 0.51
CA PHE A 66 9.29 4.26 -0.16
C PHE A 66 9.51 4.12 -1.67
N GLU A 67 10.08 5.12 -2.32
CA GLU A 67 10.36 5.09 -3.75
C GLU A 67 11.39 4.00 -4.07
N GLU A 68 12.47 3.91 -3.29
CA GLU A 68 13.50 2.88 -3.46
C GLU A 68 12.92 1.46 -3.32
N LYS A 69 12.03 1.25 -2.35
CA LYS A 69 11.54 -0.09 -2.00
C LYS A 69 10.29 -0.51 -2.74
N ASP A 70 9.41 0.44 -3.02
CA ASP A 70 8.03 0.19 -3.42
C ASP A 70 7.62 1.08 -4.62
N GLY A 71 8.55 1.83 -5.25
CA GLY A 71 8.27 2.77 -6.34
C GLY A 71 7.47 2.18 -7.50
N GLU A 72 7.83 0.98 -7.99
CA GLU A 72 7.09 0.30 -9.06
C GLU A 72 5.61 0.02 -8.68
N LEU A 73 5.37 -0.40 -7.43
CA LEU A 73 4.03 -0.62 -6.92
C LEU A 73 3.26 0.69 -6.78
N LEU A 74 3.91 1.74 -6.27
CA LEU A 74 3.28 3.05 -6.08
C LEU A 74 2.93 3.70 -7.41
N ASP A 75 3.80 3.56 -8.42
CA ASP A 75 3.55 3.95 -9.79
C ASP A 75 2.38 3.18 -10.40
N TYR A 76 2.31 1.87 -10.16
CA TYR A 76 1.22 1.03 -10.63
C TYR A 76 -0.12 1.47 -10.03
N VAL A 77 -0.15 1.72 -8.71
CA VAL A 77 -1.36 2.17 -8.00
C VAL A 77 -1.80 3.57 -8.43
N ARG A 78 -0.86 4.50 -8.67
CA ARG A 78 -1.14 5.87 -9.15
C ARG A 78 -1.77 5.93 -10.53
N ARG A 79 -1.58 4.89 -11.36
CA ARG A 79 -2.12 4.85 -12.74
C ARG A 79 -3.57 4.37 -12.81
N PHE A 80 -4.15 3.93 -11.70
CA PHE A 80 -5.53 3.51 -11.68
C PHE A 80 -6.48 4.69 -11.77
N ASP A 81 -7.50 4.57 -12.64
CA ASP A 81 -8.72 5.36 -12.51
C ASP A 81 -9.47 4.96 -11.22
N ASP A 82 -10.41 5.78 -10.77
CA ASP A 82 -11.15 5.57 -9.52
C ASP A 82 -11.78 4.16 -9.45
N SER A 83 -12.22 3.59 -10.58
CA SER A 83 -12.84 2.26 -10.62
C SER A 83 -11.82 1.13 -10.46
N ALA A 84 -10.65 1.26 -11.08
CA ALA A 84 -9.56 0.30 -11.00
C ALA A 84 -8.87 0.38 -9.64
N ALA A 85 -8.73 1.59 -9.09
CA ALA A 85 -8.20 1.84 -7.77
C ALA A 85 -9.10 1.18 -6.72
N HIS A 86 -10.42 1.31 -6.86
CA HIS A 86 -11.39 0.67 -5.99
C HIS A 86 -11.34 -0.87 -6.09
N ARG A 87 -11.26 -1.45 -7.29
CA ARG A 87 -11.12 -2.91 -7.43
C ARG A 87 -9.81 -3.45 -6.87
N PHE A 88 -8.71 -2.73 -7.11
CA PHE A 88 -7.42 -3.09 -6.53
C PHE A 88 -7.47 -3.01 -5.00
N ALA A 89 -8.04 -1.93 -4.45
CA ALA A 89 -8.28 -1.77 -3.02
C ALA A 89 -9.02 -2.97 -2.40
N LEU A 90 -10.10 -3.41 -3.03
CA LEU A 90 -10.91 -4.55 -2.58
C LEU A 90 -10.17 -5.90 -2.64
N SER A 91 -9.12 -6.00 -3.45
CA SER A 91 -8.31 -7.22 -3.59
C SER A 91 -7.21 -7.35 -2.54
N LEU A 92 -6.95 -6.28 -1.77
CA LEU A 92 -5.88 -6.24 -0.77
C LEU A 92 -6.37 -6.68 0.60
N GLN A 93 -5.49 -7.35 1.34
CA GLN A 93 -5.69 -7.60 2.77
C GLN A 93 -5.62 -6.28 3.55
N PRO A 94 -6.26 -6.17 4.73
CA PRO A 94 -6.31 -4.91 5.48
C PRO A 94 -4.94 -4.28 5.75
N CYS A 95 -3.94 -5.07 6.13
CA CYS A 95 -2.58 -4.57 6.38
C CYS A 95 -1.88 -4.07 5.12
N GLN A 96 -2.07 -4.77 4.00
CA GLN A 96 -1.54 -4.37 2.70
C GLN A 96 -2.13 -3.03 2.27
N TYR A 97 -3.46 -2.90 2.37
CA TYR A 97 -4.15 -1.66 2.02
C TYR A 97 -3.72 -0.49 2.92
N ALA A 98 -3.66 -0.70 4.23
CA ALA A 98 -3.23 0.34 5.17
C ALA A 98 -1.79 0.79 4.89
N SER A 99 -0.88 -0.17 4.65
CA SER A 99 0.52 0.12 4.32
C SER A 99 0.69 0.91 3.02
N ILE A 100 -0.08 0.58 1.98
CA ILE A 100 -0.07 1.32 0.70
C ILE A 100 -0.67 2.71 0.87
N SER A 101 -1.81 2.81 1.56
CA SER A 101 -2.48 4.08 1.82
C SER A 101 -1.59 5.05 2.59
N LEU A 102 -0.82 4.57 3.57
CA LEU A 102 0.09 5.40 4.34
C LEU A 102 1.21 6.02 3.47
N ARG A 103 1.70 5.27 2.49
CA ARG A 103 2.68 5.79 1.51
C ARG A 103 2.06 6.86 0.63
N MET A 104 0.84 6.64 0.15
CA MET A 104 0.09 7.63 -0.63
C MET A 104 -0.19 8.91 0.18
N ILE A 105 -0.51 8.78 1.47
CA ILE A 105 -0.68 9.91 2.39
C ILE A 105 0.59 10.74 2.49
N VAL A 106 1.74 10.09 2.70
CA VAL A 106 3.05 10.75 2.80
C VAL A 106 3.38 11.51 1.50
N MET A 107 3.20 10.89 0.33
CA MET A 107 3.40 11.58 -0.96
C MET A 107 2.48 12.79 -1.11
N ARG A 108 1.18 12.63 -0.78
CA ARG A 108 0.22 13.74 -0.88
C ARG A 108 0.61 14.91 0.02
N LEU A 109 1.09 14.65 1.23
CA LEU A 109 1.55 15.69 2.16
C LEU A 109 2.76 16.45 1.60
N LEU A 110 3.68 15.75 0.92
CA LEU A 110 4.83 16.37 0.23
C LEU A 110 4.39 17.17 -1.01
N ASP A 111 3.35 16.72 -1.71
CA ASP A 111 2.74 17.41 -2.86
C ASP A 111 1.81 18.59 -2.45
N GLY A 112 1.91 19.05 -1.19
CA GLY A 112 1.18 20.21 -0.68
C GLY A 112 -0.18 19.91 -0.07
N GLY A 113 -0.52 18.63 0.12
CA GLY A 113 -1.66 18.20 0.92
C GLY A 113 -1.60 18.78 2.33
N LYS A 114 -2.76 19.20 2.84
CA LYS A 114 -2.87 19.87 4.14
C LYS A 114 -3.43 18.92 5.20
N PRO A 115 -2.65 18.57 6.23
CA PRO A 115 -3.18 17.88 7.38
C PRO A 115 -3.91 18.87 8.28
N HIS A 116 -5.05 18.44 8.82
CA HIS A 116 -5.82 19.17 9.82
C HIS A 116 -5.78 18.38 11.13
N LEU A 117 -5.15 18.96 12.15
CA LEU A 117 -5.02 18.37 13.47
C LEU A 117 -6.26 18.67 14.32
N ARG A 118 -6.97 17.64 14.78
CA ARG A 118 -8.10 17.76 15.72
C ARG A 118 -7.87 16.89 16.94
N SER A 119 -7.65 17.53 18.10
CA SER A 119 -7.37 16.84 19.36
C SER A 119 -6.21 15.83 19.24
N ARG A 120 -6.50 14.55 19.01
CA ARG A 120 -5.49 13.49 18.80
C ARG A 120 -5.43 12.96 17.37
N SER A 121 -6.36 13.38 16.52
CA SER A 121 -6.58 12.85 15.20
C SER A 121 -6.00 13.74 14.11
N ILE A 122 -5.53 13.11 13.04
CA ILE A 122 -4.99 13.75 11.85
C ILE A 122 -5.95 13.49 10.70
N MET A 123 -6.58 14.55 10.19
CA MET A 123 -7.44 14.47 9.01
C MET A 123 -6.72 15.07 7.80
N LEU A 124 -6.97 14.58 6.59
CA LEU A 124 -6.40 15.12 5.36
C LEU A 124 -7.45 15.87 4.55
N GLU A 125 -7.16 17.11 4.16
CA GLU A 125 -8.11 17.90 3.39
C GLU A 125 -8.26 17.40 1.94
N GLY A 126 -9.52 17.41 1.46
CA GLY A 126 -9.86 17.17 0.06
C GLY A 126 -9.67 15.71 -0.40
N THR A 127 -9.74 14.75 0.52
CA THR A 127 -9.64 13.31 0.24
C THR A 127 -10.25 12.51 1.39
N ASP A 128 -10.74 11.30 1.11
CA ASP A 128 -11.22 10.34 2.11
C ASP A 128 -10.16 9.27 2.45
N ILE A 129 -8.93 9.39 1.92
CA ILE A 129 -7.88 8.38 2.06
C ILE A 129 -7.52 8.11 3.53
N ASP A 130 -7.57 9.12 4.39
CA ASP A 130 -7.30 9.02 5.82
C ASP A 130 -8.38 8.21 6.54
N ALA A 131 -9.66 8.46 6.24
CA ALA A 131 -10.77 7.70 6.80
C ALA A 131 -10.73 6.22 6.37
N ILE A 132 -10.48 5.97 5.08
CA ILE A 132 -10.36 4.59 4.55
C ILE A 132 -9.12 3.91 5.13
N PHE A 133 -8.01 4.63 5.26
CA PHE A 133 -6.80 4.15 5.94
C PHE A 133 -7.11 3.74 7.39
N ALA A 134 -7.82 4.58 8.16
CA ALA A 134 -8.15 4.29 9.55
C ALA A 134 -8.97 3.00 9.69
N GLU A 135 -9.95 2.79 8.82
CA GLU A 135 -10.75 1.56 8.80
C GLU A 135 -9.89 0.31 8.54
N HIS A 136 -9.05 0.36 7.51
CA HIS A 136 -8.19 -0.78 7.16
C HIS A 136 -7.12 -1.02 8.21
N MET A 137 -6.60 0.04 8.81
CA MET A 137 -5.58 -0.07 9.85
C MET A 137 -6.17 -0.65 11.14
N TRP A 138 -7.39 -0.26 11.53
CA TRP A 138 -8.11 -0.90 12.64
C TRP A 138 -8.29 -2.41 12.42
N ARG A 139 -8.70 -2.81 11.21
CA ARG A 139 -8.82 -4.23 10.83
C ARG A 139 -7.45 -4.92 10.85
N CYS A 140 -6.41 -4.27 10.34
CA CYS A 140 -5.05 -4.80 10.33
C CYS A 140 -4.54 -5.07 11.76
N GLU A 141 -4.67 -4.10 12.66
CA GLU A 141 -4.26 -4.21 14.05
C GLU A 141 -5.06 -5.31 14.77
N THR A 142 -6.37 -5.35 14.55
CA THR A 142 -7.24 -6.38 15.13
C THR A 142 -6.86 -7.79 14.69
N LEU A 143 -6.67 -8.00 13.38
CA LEU A 143 -6.29 -9.31 12.83
C LEU A 143 -4.88 -9.73 13.24
N SER A 144 -4.00 -8.76 13.49
CA SER A 144 -2.63 -8.98 13.96
C SER A 144 -2.52 -9.15 15.49
N GLY A 145 -3.64 -9.04 16.22
CA GLY A 145 -3.65 -9.11 17.69
C GLY A 145 -2.98 -7.92 18.38
N LEU A 146 -2.94 -6.75 17.74
CA LEU A 146 -2.31 -5.54 18.24
C LEU A 146 -3.31 -4.61 18.92
N THR A 147 -2.84 -3.83 19.90
CA THR A 147 -3.62 -2.71 20.46
C THR A 147 -3.82 -1.64 19.42
N TYR A 148 -5.03 -1.08 19.32
CA TYR A 148 -5.34 0.01 18.40
C TYR A 148 -4.64 1.32 18.80
N LEU A 149 -3.72 1.82 17.97
CA LEU A 149 -2.93 3.03 18.24
C LEU A 149 -2.98 4.06 17.11
N THR A 150 -3.71 3.77 16.03
CA THR A 150 -3.77 4.62 14.85
C THR A 150 -4.47 5.95 15.15
N THR A 151 -3.86 7.05 14.69
CA THR A 151 -4.36 8.42 14.92
C THR A 151 -4.61 9.22 13.64
N ILE A 152 -4.32 8.65 12.46
CA ILE A 152 -4.67 9.25 11.18
C ILE A 152 -6.07 8.76 10.79
N GLY A 153 -6.96 9.67 10.39
CA GLY A 153 -8.33 9.39 9.97
C GLY A 153 -9.30 8.96 11.06
N THR A 154 -8.86 8.89 12.32
CA THR A 154 -9.75 8.59 13.45
C THR A 154 -10.62 9.78 13.82
N ARG A 155 -11.91 9.57 14.07
CA ARG A 155 -12.78 10.61 14.63
C ARG A 155 -12.72 10.62 16.15
#